data_AF-A0A7Y2NV00-F1
#
_entry.id   AF-A0A7Y2NV00-F1
#
_cell.length_a   1.000
_cell.length_b   1.000
_cell.length_c   1.000
_cell.angle_alpha   90.00
_cell.angle_beta   90.00
_cell.angle_gamma   90.00
#
_symmetry.space_group_name_H-M   'P 1'
#
loop_
_entity.id
_entity.type
_entity.pdbx_description
1 polymer ?
#
loop_
_entity_poly.entity_id
_entity_poly.type
_entity_poly.pdbx_seq_one_letter_code
_entity_poly.pdbx_strand_id
1 'polypeptide(L)'
;MDRDALRFSGTSRYSRPASRPIAALRNPAACATYLPRQTGGQEGETPAVKVAIQMDPIGPIDINADSTFRIAEEAQALGHDLFYYTPDRLAWQQGRVTARGWPLTVRREVGNHFSLGDEAEVDLAEFDVVWLRQDPPFDMGYITTTHLLELVTPKTLVVNDPFWVRNYPEKLLVLQFPDLTPPTTIARDLETLRAFRRDHGDMILKPLYGNGGAGVFRLTSADRNLVSLHEMFTGINREPLIAQKFVPDVSNGDKRIILVDGDPVGAINRVPADGETRSNLH
;
A
#
# COMPACT_ATOMS: atom_id res chain seq x y z
N MET A 1 28.57 -21.61 48.54
CA MET A 1 28.48 -21.55 47.06
C MET A 1 27.18 -22.24 46.70
N ASP A 2 26.12 -21.43 46.72
CA ASP A 2 24.73 -21.89 46.69
C ASP A 2 24.24 -22.01 45.24
N ARG A 3 23.45 -23.06 44.99
CA ARG A 3 22.92 -23.42 43.68
C ARG A 3 21.44 -23.06 43.63
N ASP A 4 21.13 -21.84 43.23
CA ASP A 4 19.74 -21.43 42.95
C ASP A 4 19.46 -21.44 41.44
N ALA A 5 18.86 -22.54 41.01
CA ALA A 5 18.19 -22.68 39.73
C ALA A 5 16.81 -22.01 39.80
N LEU A 6 16.73 -20.74 39.39
CA LEU A 6 15.46 -20.06 39.17
C LEU A 6 14.82 -20.57 37.86
N ARG A 7 13.86 -21.48 38.03
CA ARG A 7 12.89 -21.90 37.02
C ARG A 7 11.98 -20.72 36.66
N PHE A 8 12.19 -20.12 35.50
CA PHE A 8 11.16 -19.29 34.87
C PHE A 8 10.18 -20.18 34.10
N SER A 9 9.18 -20.70 34.81
CA SER A 9 7.94 -21.19 34.20
C SER A 9 6.98 -20.01 34.03
N GLY A 10 7.07 -19.34 32.87
CA GLY A 10 6.16 -18.27 32.48
C GLY A 10 5.51 -18.64 31.15
N THR A 11 4.20 -18.85 31.18
CA THR A 11 3.34 -19.15 30.04
C THR A 11 3.50 -18.08 28.95
N SER A 12 4.02 -18.47 27.79
CA SER A 12 4.04 -17.64 26.58
C SER A 12 2.60 -17.37 26.12
N ARG A 13 2.03 -16.24 26.54
CA ARG A 13 0.77 -15.68 26.01
C ARG A 13 1.00 -14.89 24.71
N TYR A 14 1.68 -15.51 23.76
CA TYR A 14 1.58 -15.13 22.35
C TYR A 14 1.01 -16.32 21.59
N SER A 15 -0.29 -16.53 21.75
CA SER A 15 -1.06 -17.34 20.81
C SER A 15 -1.05 -16.61 19.47
N ARG A 16 -0.36 -17.18 18.47
CA ARG A 16 -0.51 -16.77 17.07
C ARG A 16 -2.01 -16.69 16.77
N PRO A 17 -2.55 -15.59 16.21
CA PRO A 17 -3.89 -15.66 15.67
C PRO A 17 -3.89 -16.78 14.62
N ALA A 18 -4.78 -17.76 14.80
CA ALA A 18 -4.93 -18.84 13.84
C ALA A 18 -5.06 -18.22 12.44
N SER A 19 -4.26 -18.70 11.49
CA SER A 19 -4.38 -18.34 10.09
C SER A 19 -5.83 -18.58 9.66
N ARG A 20 -6.60 -17.49 9.55
CA ARG A 20 -7.98 -17.58 9.14
C ARG A 20 -7.99 -17.98 7.66
N PRO A 21 -8.72 -19.04 7.26
CA PRO A 21 -8.86 -19.37 5.85
C PRO A 21 -9.46 -18.18 5.11
N ILE A 22 -9.11 -18.01 3.83
CA ILE A 22 -9.57 -16.94 2.93
C ILE A 22 -11.11 -16.74 2.97
N ALA A 23 -11.87 -17.78 3.34
CA ALA A 23 -13.31 -17.69 3.61
C ALA A 23 -13.70 -16.67 4.71
N ALA A 24 -12.83 -16.36 5.67
CA ALA A 24 -13.08 -15.38 6.73
C ALA A 24 -12.87 -13.92 6.30
N LEU A 25 -12.29 -13.67 5.11
CA LEU A 25 -12.27 -12.35 4.47
C LEU A 25 -13.65 -11.99 3.88
N ARG A 26 -14.58 -12.96 3.81
CA ARG A 26 -16.00 -12.73 3.50
C ARG A 26 -16.84 -12.50 4.75
N ASN A 27 -16.28 -11.89 5.80
CA ASN A 27 -17.09 -11.51 6.95
C ASN A 27 -17.51 -10.03 6.82
N PRO A 28 -18.72 -9.74 6.27
CA PRO A 28 -19.24 -8.38 6.22
C PRO A 28 -19.34 -7.72 7.60
N ALA A 29 -19.30 -8.49 8.70
CA ALA A 29 -19.29 -7.93 10.06
C ALA A 29 -17.96 -7.23 10.44
N ALA A 30 -16.84 -7.56 9.79
CA ALA A 30 -15.57 -6.83 10.02
C ALA A 30 -15.54 -5.48 9.28
N CYS A 31 -16.28 -5.36 8.18
CA CYS A 31 -16.50 -4.08 7.49
C CYS A 31 -17.62 -3.26 8.18
N ALA A 32 -18.65 -3.93 8.71
CA ALA A 32 -19.75 -3.27 9.44
C ALA A 32 -19.30 -2.55 10.72
N THR A 33 -18.14 -2.90 11.29
CA THR A 33 -17.54 -2.17 12.43
C THR A 33 -16.99 -0.78 12.08
N TYR A 34 -16.88 -0.44 10.80
CA TYR A 34 -16.35 0.84 10.32
C TYR A 34 -17.41 1.83 9.83
N LEU A 35 -18.70 1.46 9.87
CA LEU A 35 -19.76 2.40 9.58
C LEU A 35 -19.91 3.38 10.76
N PRO A 36 -19.95 4.70 10.52
CA PRO A 36 -20.24 5.66 11.56
C PRO A 36 -21.56 5.29 12.25
N ARG A 37 -21.66 5.57 13.56
CA ARG A 37 -22.92 5.41 14.31
C ARG A 37 -24.04 6.01 13.48
N GLN A 38 -25.09 5.24 13.22
CA GLN A 38 -26.31 5.78 12.64
C GLN A 38 -26.87 6.84 13.60
N THR A 39 -26.54 8.09 13.35
CA THR A 39 -27.31 9.23 13.83
C THR A 39 -28.60 9.21 13.03
N GLY A 40 -29.74 9.29 13.71
CA GLY A 40 -31.08 9.12 13.13
C GLY A 40 -31.46 10.21 12.13
N GLY A 41 -30.83 10.21 10.96
CA GLY A 41 -31.19 10.97 9.78
C GLY A 41 -32.13 10.16 8.88
N GLN A 42 -32.95 10.87 8.12
CA GLN A 42 -33.88 10.30 7.15
C GLN A 42 -33.12 9.48 6.08
N GLU A 43 -33.72 8.37 5.63
CA GLU A 43 -33.19 7.54 4.54
C GLU A 43 -32.90 8.39 3.30
N GLY A 44 -31.61 8.60 2.99
CA GLY A 44 -31.18 9.23 1.73
C GLY A 44 -30.07 10.29 1.83
N GLU A 45 -29.73 10.79 3.03
CA GLU A 45 -28.70 11.83 3.19
C GLU A 45 -27.52 11.30 4.03
N THR A 46 -26.35 11.13 3.42
CA THR A 46 -25.13 10.76 4.16
C THR A 46 -24.69 12.00 4.97
N PRO A 47 -24.61 11.92 6.31
CA PRO A 47 -24.19 13.07 7.11
C PRO A 47 -22.80 13.52 6.68
N ALA A 48 -22.57 14.83 6.66
CA ALA A 48 -21.24 15.39 6.38
C ALA A 48 -20.23 14.83 7.40
N VAL A 49 -19.13 14.26 6.89
CA VAL A 49 -18.05 13.71 7.71
C VAL A 49 -16.76 14.50 7.50
N LYS A 50 -15.86 14.42 8.47
CA LYS A 50 -14.52 15.01 8.41
C LYS A 50 -13.54 14.00 7.83
N VAL A 51 -12.94 14.35 6.70
CA VAL A 51 -12.01 13.51 5.94
C VAL A 51 -10.63 14.12 5.96
N ALA A 52 -9.67 13.43 6.57
CA ALA A 52 -8.26 13.78 6.46
C ALA A 52 -7.62 13.01 5.30
N ILE A 53 -6.88 13.67 4.43
CA ILE A 53 -6.18 13.06 3.30
C ILE A 53 -4.67 13.20 3.56
N GLN A 54 -4.02 12.08 3.85
CA GLN A 54 -2.58 11.98 3.90
C GLN A 54 -2.06 11.63 2.50
N MET A 55 -1.38 12.57 1.84
CA MET A 55 -0.81 12.33 0.50
C MET A 55 0.46 13.15 0.30
N ASP A 56 1.19 12.86 -0.78
CA ASP A 56 2.29 13.68 -1.28
C ASP A 56 1.85 15.13 -1.57
N PRO A 57 2.79 16.07 -1.84
CA PRO A 57 2.44 17.44 -2.18
C PRO A 57 1.33 17.53 -3.25
N ILE A 58 0.19 18.16 -2.90
CA ILE A 58 -0.97 18.31 -3.81
C ILE A 58 -0.68 19.26 -4.98
N GLY A 59 0.32 20.13 -4.84
CA GLY A 59 0.72 21.10 -5.87
C GLY A 59 1.09 20.49 -7.22
N PRO A 60 2.10 19.60 -7.29
CA PRO A 60 2.62 19.06 -8.55
C PRO A 60 1.80 17.93 -9.20
N ILE A 61 0.61 17.58 -8.70
CA ILE A 61 -0.16 16.43 -9.24
C ILE A 61 -0.75 16.71 -10.64
N ASP A 62 -0.93 15.64 -11.43
CA ASP A 62 -1.78 15.68 -12.63
C ASP A 62 -3.22 15.33 -12.25
N ILE A 63 -4.11 16.33 -12.25
CA ILE A 63 -5.53 16.17 -11.88
C ILE A 63 -6.34 15.25 -12.82
N ASN A 64 -5.78 14.85 -13.97
CA ASN A 64 -6.43 13.89 -14.87
C ASN A 64 -5.99 12.44 -14.60
N ALA A 65 -4.87 12.24 -13.89
CA ALA A 65 -4.31 10.94 -13.58
C ALA A 65 -4.35 10.61 -12.08
N ASP A 66 -4.43 11.62 -11.22
CA ASP A 66 -4.37 11.48 -9.77
C ASP A 66 -5.71 10.97 -9.20
N SER A 67 -5.68 9.75 -8.68
CA SER A 67 -6.86 9.11 -8.08
C SER A 67 -7.19 9.66 -6.69
N THR A 68 -6.22 10.21 -5.96
CA THR A 68 -6.47 10.87 -4.65
C THR A 68 -7.26 12.15 -4.85
N PHE A 69 -6.91 12.94 -5.87
CA PHE A 69 -7.65 14.12 -6.30
C PHE A 69 -9.08 13.78 -6.69
N ARG A 70 -9.27 12.70 -7.48
CA ARG A 70 -10.61 12.24 -7.86
C ARG A 70 -11.46 11.86 -6.65
N ILE A 71 -10.87 11.21 -5.65
CA ILE A 71 -11.55 10.89 -4.38
C ILE A 71 -11.92 12.17 -3.62
N ALA A 72 -11.01 13.15 -3.55
CA ALA A 72 -11.26 14.43 -2.90
C ALA A 72 -12.42 15.20 -3.58
N GLU A 73 -12.48 15.21 -4.91
CA GLU A 73 -13.59 15.84 -5.65
C GLU A 73 -14.94 15.23 -5.28
N GLU A 74 -15.04 13.90 -5.24
CA GLU A 74 -16.29 13.21 -4.92
C GLU A 74 -16.68 13.42 -3.45
N ALA A 75 -15.71 13.35 -2.53
CA ALA A 75 -15.96 13.64 -1.12
C ALA A 75 -16.46 15.09 -0.92
N GLN A 76 -15.87 16.07 -1.61
CA GLN A 76 -16.32 17.45 -1.58
C GLN A 76 -17.72 17.62 -2.20
N ALA A 77 -18.00 16.96 -3.33
CA ALA A 77 -19.32 17.01 -3.98
C ALA A 77 -20.44 16.42 -3.10
N LEU A 78 -20.11 15.46 -2.24
CA LEU A 78 -20.99 14.89 -1.22
C LEU A 78 -21.10 15.78 0.05
N GLY A 79 -20.45 16.94 0.10
CA GLY A 79 -20.52 17.89 1.21
C GLY A 79 -19.66 17.51 2.41
N HIS A 80 -18.62 16.70 2.23
CA HIS A 80 -17.68 16.36 3.30
C HIS A 80 -16.61 17.44 3.49
N ASP A 81 -16.16 17.62 4.73
CA ASP A 81 -15.07 18.53 5.06
C ASP A 81 -13.72 17.85 4.80
N LEU A 82 -12.85 18.49 4.03
CA LEU A 82 -11.54 17.95 3.70
C LEU A 82 -10.44 18.65 4.48
N PHE A 83 -9.50 17.86 5.00
CA PHE A 83 -8.25 18.32 5.60
C PHE A 83 -7.08 17.59 4.94
N TYR A 84 -6.05 18.33 4.55
CA TYR A 84 -4.90 17.81 3.82
C TYR A 84 -3.63 17.95 4.66
N TYR A 85 -2.80 16.90 4.67
CA TYR A 85 -1.46 16.95 5.24
C TYR A 85 -0.52 15.97 4.51
N THR A 86 0.79 16.24 4.60
CA THR A 86 1.83 15.35 4.10
C THR A 86 2.34 14.41 5.19
N PRO A 87 2.90 13.23 4.85
CA PRO A 87 3.35 12.25 5.84
C PRO A 87 4.35 12.80 6.88
N ASP A 88 5.23 13.72 6.49
CA ASP A 88 6.21 14.37 7.37
C ASP A 88 5.57 15.29 8.42
N ARG A 89 4.27 15.57 8.30
CA ARG A 89 3.50 16.38 9.25
C ARG A 89 2.69 15.55 10.26
N LEU A 90 2.72 14.22 10.15
CA LEU A 90 2.15 13.31 11.13
C LEU A 90 3.05 13.23 12.37
N ALA A 91 2.46 13.29 13.56
CA ALA A 91 3.19 13.24 14.81
C ALA A 91 2.47 12.41 15.88
N TRP A 92 3.27 11.84 16.78
CA TRP A 92 2.79 11.42 18.09
C TRP A 92 3.13 12.48 19.12
N GLN A 93 2.11 13.03 19.77
CA GLN A 93 2.27 14.07 20.77
C GLN A 93 1.53 13.68 22.06
N GLN A 94 2.29 13.24 23.06
CA GLN A 94 1.81 13.04 24.43
C GLN A 94 0.52 12.20 24.54
N GLY A 95 0.39 11.11 23.78
CA GLY A 95 -0.81 10.27 23.81
C GLY A 95 -1.76 10.45 22.63
N ARG A 96 -1.50 11.40 21.73
CA ARG A 96 -2.37 11.74 20.60
C ARG A 96 -1.62 11.63 19.29
N VAL A 97 -2.33 11.21 18.25
CA VAL A 97 -1.82 11.25 16.87
C VAL A 97 -2.30 12.55 16.25
N THR A 98 -1.37 13.48 16.02
CA THR A 98 -1.68 14.80 15.46
C THR A 98 -1.14 14.95 14.05
N ALA A 99 -1.76 15.83 13.27
CA ALA A 99 -1.27 16.24 11.96
C ALA A 99 -1.28 17.76 11.86
N ARG A 100 -0.22 18.33 11.28
CA ARG A 100 -0.23 19.73 10.83
C ARG A 100 -0.56 19.78 9.35
N GLY A 101 -1.57 20.56 8.99
CA GLY A 101 -2.10 20.56 7.65
C GLY A 101 -3.07 21.72 7.41
N TRP A 102 -3.92 21.58 6.42
CA TRP A 102 -4.78 22.66 5.94
C TRP A 102 -6.17 22.15 5.59
N PRO A 103 -7.25 22.91 5.91
CA PRO A 103 -8.53 22.72 5.25
C PRO A 103 -8.35 22.79 3.73
N LEU A 104 -8.92 21.82 3.01
CA LEU A 104 -8.72 21.65 1.58
C LEU A 104 -10.00 21.93 0.81
N THR A 105 -9.89 22.70 -0.28
CA THR A 105 -10.89 22.77 -1.33
C THR A 105 -10.25 22.41 -2.65
N VAL A 106 -10.88 21.54 -3.44
CA VAL A 106 -10.40 21.10 -4.75
C VAL A 106 -11.31 21.59 -5.87
N ARG A 107 -10.75 21.79 -7.07
CA ARG A 107 -11.47 22.17 -8.29
C ARG A 107 -10.78 21.63 -9.53
N ARG A 108 -11.55 21.17 -10.52
CA ARG A 108 -10.99 20.64 -11.79
C ARG A 108 -10.52 21.77 -12.71
N GLU A 109 -9.44 22.45 -12.32
CA GLU A 109 -8.86 23.57 -13.06
C GLU A 109 -7.34 23.47 -13.04
N VAL A 110 -6.72 23.21 -14.20
CA VAL A 110 -5.26 23.03 -14.30
C VAL A 110 -4.54 24.31 -13.87
N GLY A 111 -3.59 24.20 -12.94
CA GLY A 111 -2.83 25.33 -12.40
C GLY A 111 -3.55 26.09 -11.29
N ASN A 112 -4.78 25.73 -10.98
CA ASN A 112 -5.58 26.32 -9.91
C ASN A 112 -6.39 25.25 -9.17
N HIS A 113 -5.92 24.01 -9.10
CA HIS A 113 -6.78 22.87 -8.76
C HIS A 113 -7.09 22.70 -7.28
N PHE A 114 -6.49 23.52 -6.40
CA PHE A 114 -6.74 23.47 -4.97
C PHE A 114 -6.61 24.84 -4.30
N SER A 115 -7.22 24.96 -3.13
CA SER A 115 -7.02 26.06 -2.18
C SER A 115 -6.83 25.47 -0.80
N LEU A 116 -5.88 26.04 -0.05
CA LEU A 116 -5.61 25.68 1.34
C LEU A 116 -6.09 26.82 2.24
N GLY A 117 -6.81 26.47 3.30
CA GLY A 117 -7.13 27.41 4.39
C GLY A 117 -5.92 27.72 5.26
N ASP A 118 -6.15 28.28 6.45
CA ASP A 118 -5.09 28.51 7.43
C ASP A 118 -4.50 27.18 7.92
N GLU A 119 -3.17 27.14 8.12
CA GLU A 119 -2.50 25.95 8.67
C GLU A 119 -3.01 25.71 10.09
N ALA A 120 -3.35 24.45 10.40
CA ALA A 120 -3.82 24.03 11.70
C ALA A 120 -3.14 22.72 12.14
N GLU A 121 -2.99 22.57 13.46
CA GLU A 121 -2.69 21.28 14.07
C GLU A 121 -3.99 20.65 14.57
N VAL A 122 -4.22 19.39 14.22
CA VAL A 122 -5.45 18.66 14.57
C VAL A 122 -5.13 17.31 15.20
N ASP A 123 -6.04 16.82 16.06
CA ASP A 123 -6.02 15.43 16.53
C ASP A 123 -6.75 14.55 15.50
N LEU A 124 -6.05 13.57 14.93
CA LEU A 124 -6.65 12.68 13.92
C LEU A 124 -7.76 11.81 14.50
N ALA A 125 -7.79 11.62 15.82
CA ALA A 125 -8.89 10.92 16.50
C ALA A 125 -10.22 11.71 16.49
N GLU A 126 -10.23 12.97 16.02
CA GLU A 126 -11.43 13.80 15.84
C GLU A 126 -12.00 13.74 14.41
N PHE A 127 -11.33 13.02 13.50
CA PHE A 127 -11.79 12.79 12.14
C PHE A 127 -12.56 11.48 12.05
N ASP A 128 -13.51 11.43 11.12
CA ASP A 128 -14.26 10.21 10.82
C ASP A 128 -13.43 9.28 9.93
N VAL A 129 -12.71 9.85 8.96
CA VAL A 129 -11.92 9.11 7.97
C VAL A 129 -10.53 9.72 7.79
N VAL A 130 -9.51 8.87 7.70
CA VAL A 130 -8.17 9.20 7.20
C VAL A 130 -7.89 8.38 5.95
N TRP A 131 -7.69 9.04 4.81
CA TRP A 131 -7.19 8.42 3.58
C TRP A 131 -5.67 8.38 3.59
N LEU A 132 -5.11 7.18 3.79
CA LEU A 132 -3.68 6.89 3.66
C LEU A 132 -3.33 6.71 2.18
N ARG A 133 -2.86 7.79 1.54
CA ARG A 133 -2.67 7.91 0.09
C ARG A 133 -1.28 8.42 -0.29
N GLN A 134 -0.30 8.27 0.60
CA GLN A 134 1.09 8.52 0.28
C GLN A 134 1.63 7.47 -0.71
N ASP A 135 2.49 7.90 -1.61
CA ASP A 135 3.16 7.02 -2.55
C ASP A 135 4.26 6.19 -1.89
N PRO A 136 4.66 5.04 -2.49
CA PRO A 136 5.89 4.35 -2.13
C PRO A 136 7.13 5.24 -2.31
N PRO A 137 8.27 4.92 -1.67
CA PRO A 137 8.69 3.58 -1.30
C PRO A 137 8.09 3.08 0.02
N PHE A 138 7.88 1.76 0.10
CA PHE A 138 7.54 1.09 1.35
C PHE A 138 8.81 0.92 2.20
N ASP A 139 9.13 1.95 2.99
CA ASP A 139 10.32 2.05 3.82
C ASP A 139 9.98 2.18 5.32
N MET A 140 10.98 2.43 6.16
CA MET A 140 10.76 2.61 7.60
C MET A 140 9.90 3.83 7.93
N GLY A 141 9.90 4.87 7.10
CA GLY A 141 9.02 6.04 7.25
C GLY A 141 7.57 5.67 6.97
N TYR A 142 7.33 4.96 5.86
CA TYR A 142 6.01 4.43 5.52
C TYR A 142 5.50 3.51 6.64
N ILE A 143 6.32 2.55 7.08
CA ILE A 143 5.95 1.59 8.14
C ILE A 143 5.63 2.35 9.45
N THR A 144 6.45 3.32 9.84
CA THR A 144 6.21 4.12 11.06
C THR A 144 4.90 4.88 10.97
N THR A 145 4.59 5.46 9.81
CA THR A 145 3.31 6.12 9.54
C THR A 145 2.14 5.18 9.79
N THR A 146 2.21 3.94 9.30
CA THR A 146 1.14 2.96 9.54
C THR A 146 0.98 2.60 11.02
N HIS A 147 2.06 2.55 11.80
CA HIS A 147 1.96 2.33 13.24
C HIS A 147 1.30 3.50 13.97
N LEU A 148 1.60 4.74 13.57
CA LEU A 148 0.96 5.92 14.14
C LEU A 148 -0.53 5.97 13.81
N LEU A 149 -0.90 5.75 12.54
CA LEU A 149 -2.30 5.77 12.12
C LEU A 149 -3.13 4.62 12.71
N GLU A 150 -2.52 3.48 13.02
CA GLU A 150 -3.24 2.40 13.72
C GLU A 150 -3.75 2.82 15.10
N LEU A 151 -3.06 3.75 15.77
CA LEU A 151 -3.42 4.20 17.13
C LEU A 151 -4.73 5.00 17.18
N VAL A 152 -5.24 5.50 16.05
CA VAL A 152 -6.56 6.16 15.99
C VAL A 152 -7.70 5.19 15.65
N THR A 153 -7.38 3.94 15.31
CA THR A 153 -8.39 2.90 15.04
C THR A 153 -8.92 2.31 16.36
N PRO A 154 -10.20 1.88 16.44
CA PRO A 154 -11.24 1.95 15.42
C PRO A 154 -12.05 3.27 15.46
N LYS A 155 -11.64 4.25 16.29
CA LYS A 155 -12.40 5.50 16.46
C LYS A 155 -12.47 6.30 15.15
N THR A 156 -11.37 6.33 14.42
CA THR A 156 -11.25 6.91 13.08
C THR A 156 -11.02 5.78 12.08
N LEU A 157 -11.78 5.77 10.99
CA LEU A 157 -11.58 4.82 9.90
C LEU A 157 -10.34 5.25 9.09
N VAL A 158 -9.33 4.39 9.02
CA VAL A 158 -8.16 4.64 8.18
C VAL A 158 -8.23 3.76 6.93
N VAL A 159 -8.20 4.38 5.75
CA VAL A 159 -8.34 3.70 4.45
C VAL A 159 -7.03 3.80 3.66
N ASN A 160 -6.34 2.71 3.36
CA ASN A 160 -6.58 1.33 3.83
C ASN A 160 -6.09 1.13 5.28
N ASP A 161 -6.61 0.09 5.92
CA ASP A 161 -6.26 -0.28 7.30
C ASP A 161 -4.72 -0.40 7.46
N PRO A 162 -4.11 0.37 8.38
CA PRO A 162 -2.66 0.41 8.55
C PRO A 162 -2.03 -0.94 8.91
N PHE A 163 -2.77 -1.84 9.58
CA PHE A 163 -2.31 -3.19 9.87
C PHE A 163 -2.11 -3.99 8.59
N TRP A 164 -3.08 -3.96 7.68
CA TRP A 164 -2.99 -4.71 6.43
C TRP A 164 -1.97 -4.10 5.48
N VAL A 165 -1.93 -2.76 5.38
CA VAL A 165 -0.96 -2.05 4.53
C VAL A 165 0.48 -2.45 4.84
N ARG A 166 0.86 -2.55 6.13
CA ARG A 166 2.24 -2.90 6.50
C ARG A 166 2.55 -4.38 6.46
N ASN A 167 1.57 -5.25 6.72
CA ASN A 167 1.80 -6.70 6.84
C ASN A 167 1.60 -7.45 5.50
N TYR A 168 0.97 -6.82 4.51
CA TYR A 168 0.69 -7.41 3.20
C TYR A 168 1.23 -6.53 2.07
N PRO A 169 2.55 -6.29 2.01
CA PRO A 169 3.13 -5.50 0.95
C PRO A 169 2.93 -6.19 -0.41
N GLU A 170 2.71 -5.38 -1.44
CA GLU A 170 2.24 -5.77 -2.79
C GLU A 170 2.87 -7.06 -3.35
N LYS A 171 4.20 -7.19 -3.27
CA LYS A 171 4.95 -8.31 -3.86
C LYS A 171 5.04 -9.55 -2.98
N LEU A 172 4.74 -9.45 -1.68
CA LEU A 172 4.70 -10.60 -0.77
C LEU A 172 3.28 -11.16 -0.61
N LEU A 173 2.26 -10.31 -0.66
CA LEU A 173 0.84 -10.71 -0.61
C LEU A 173 0.53 -11.83 -1.60
N VAL A 174 1.04 -11.71 -2.83
CA VAL A 174 0.78 -12.66 -3.92
C VAL A 174 1.29 -14.08 -3.65
N LEU A 175 2.23 -14.26 -2.72
CA LEU A 175 2.72 -15.60 -2.33
C LEU A 175 1.64 -16.44 -1.63
N GLN A 176 0.56 -15.82 -1.15
CA GLN A 176 -0.59 -16.53 -0.59
C GLN A 176 -1.52 -17.10 -1.67
N PHE A 177 -1.26 -16.78 -2.95
CA PHE A 177 -2.07 -17.20 -4.10
C PHE A 177 -1.18 -17.82 -5.19
N PRO A 178 -0.44 -18.90 -4.89
CA PRO A 178 0.52 -19.48 -5.83
C PRO A 178 -0.13 -19.90 -7.16
N ASP A 179 -1.38 -20.36 -7.11
CA ASP A 179 -2.14 -20.77 -8.31
C ASP A 179 -2.51 -19.61 -9.25
N LEU A 180 -2.40 -18.35 -8.78
CA LEU A 180 -2.70 -17.14 -9.54
C LEU A 180 -1.43 -16.40 -9.97
N THR A 181 -0.25 -16.93 -9.66
CA THR A 181 1.04 -16.31 -9.98
C THR A 181 1.90 -17.24 -10.81
N PRO A 182 2.75 -16.72 -11.71
CA PRO A 182 3.78 -17.55 -12.31
C PRO A 182 4.75 -18.07 -11.23
N PRO A 183 5.45 -19.19 -11.48
CA PRO A 183 6.50 -19.67 -10.60
C PRO A 183 7.41 -18.53 -10.16
N THR A 184 7.63 -18.41 -8.85
CA THR A 184 8.33 -17.28 -8.24
C THR A 184 9.21 -17.79 -7.11
N THR A 185 10.45 -17.29 -7.04
CA THR A 185 11.33 -17.42 -5.87
C THR A 185 11.71 -16.05 -5.37
N ILE A 186 11.86 -15.92 -4.06
CA ILE A 186 12.37 -14.71 -3.41
C ILE A 186 13.60 -15.12 -2.62
N ALA A 187 14.77 -14.66 -3.07
CA ALA A 187 16.04 -15.07 -2.48
C ALA A 187 17.09 -13.97 -2.59
N ARG A 188 17.95 -13.91 -1.58
CA ARG A 188 19.20 -13.15 -1.63
C ARG A 188 20.38 -14.03 -2.05
N ASP A 189 20.27 -15.34 -1.86
CA ASP A 189 21.29 -16.32 -2.25
C ASP A 189 21.34 -16.49 -3.77
N LEU A 190 22.53 -16.35 -4.35
CA LEU A 190 22.74 -16.43 -5.79
C LEU A 190 22.50 -17.85 -6.32
N GLU A 191 22.84 -18.89 -5.56
CA GLU A 191 22.65 -20.26 -6.04
C GLU A 191 21.18 -20.64 -6.13
N THR A 192 20.35 -20.17 -5.20
CA THR A 192 18.89 -20.29 -5.26
C THR A 192 18.32 -19.64 -6.52
N LEU A 193 18.80 -18.44 -6.89
CA LEU A 193 18.38 -17.75 -8.12
C LEU A 193 18.87 -18.49 -9.38
N ARG A 194 20.07 -19.08 -9.35
CA ARG A 194 20.59 -19.93 -10.43
C ARG A 194 19.76 -21.20 -10.60
N ALA A 195 19.42 -21.87 -9.51
CA ALA A 195 18.58 -23.06 -9.51
C ALA A 195 17.21 -22.77 -10.16
N PHE A 196 16.55 -21.71 -9.69
CA PHE A 196 15.29 -21.27 -10.27
C PHE A 196 15.38 -21.01 -11.77
N ARG A 197 16.46 -20.35 -12.22
CA ARG A 197 16.69 -20.10 -13.64
C ARG A 197 16.92 -21.38 -14.45
N ARG A 198 17.63 -22.36 -13.90
CA ARG A 198 17.82 -23.67 -14.55
C ARG A 198 16.49 -24.39 -14.76
N ASP A 199 15.59 -24.31 -13.77
CA ASP A 199 14.32 -25.04 -13.79
C ASP A 199 13.25 -24.38 -14.68
N HIS A 200 13.31 -23.05 -14.86
CA HIS A 200 12.26 -22.29 -15.56
C HIS A 200 12.70 -21.56 -16.83
N GLY A 201 14.01 -21.48 -17.12
CA GLY A 201 14.55 -20.84 -18.30
C GLY A 201 14.45 -19.31 -18.24
N ASP A 202 13.67 -18.72 -19.15
CA ASP A 202 13.46 -17.28 -19.21
C ASP A 202 12.76 -16.77 -17.93
N MET A 203 13.35 -15.76 -17.29
CA MET A 203 12.85 -15.22 -16.03
C MET A 203 12.94 -13.70 -15.95
N ILE A 204 12.15 -13.12 -15.07
CA ILE A 204 12.24 -11.73 -14.62
C ILE A 204 12.98 -11.69 -13.29
N LEU A 205 13.99 -10.84 -13.19
CA LEU A 205 14.69 -10.50 -11.94
C LEU A 205 14.35 -9.05 -11.55
N LYS A 206 13.89 -8.84 -10.31
CA LYS A 206 13.51 -7.51 -9.82
C LYS A 206 13.73 -7.35 -8.31
N PRO A 207 13.94 -6.12 -7.80
CA PRO A 207 14.03 -5.88 -6.37
C PRO A 207 12.69 -6.11 -5.66
N LEU A 208 12.75 -6.61 -4.42
CA LEU A 208 11.56 -6.83 -3.60
C LEU A 208 10.82 -5.53 -3.28
N TYR A 209 11.52 -4.45 -2.96
CA TYR A 209 10.90 -3.14 -2.71
C TYR A 209 11.28 -2.14 -3.83
N GLY A 210 10.57 -1.02 -3.89
CA GLY A 210 10.64 -0.02 -4.97
C GLY A 210 9.37 0.01 -5.81
N ASN A 211 9.23 1.03 -6.67
CA ASN A 211 8.02 1.35 -7.43
C ASN A 211 8.29 1.48 -8.94
N GLY A 212 7.22 1.62 -9.74
CA GLY A 212 7.32 2.08 -11.14
C GLY A 212 8.06 1.16 -12.11
N GLY A 213 8.31 -0.10 -11.77
CA GLY A 213 9.07 -1.01 -12.65
C GLY A 213 10.57 -0.68 -12.75
N ALA A 214 11.09 0.12 -11.82
CA ALA A 214 12.52 0.32 -11.66
C ALA A 214 13.22 -1.00 -11.30
N GLY A 215 14.34 -1.29 -11.97
CA GLY A 215 15.11 -2.50 -11.71
C GLY A 215 14.44 -3.82 -12.13
N VAL A 216 13.53 -3.80 -13.10
CA VAL A 216 12.93 -5.03 -13.65
C VAL A 216 13.71 -5.47 -14.89
N PHE A 217 14.33 -6.65 -14.83
CA PHE A 217 15.15 -7.19 -15.91
C PHE A 217 14.61 -8.53 -16.41
N ARG A 218 14.44 -8.68 -17.72
CA ARG A 218 14.22 -9.98 -18.34
C ARG A 218 15.58 -10.64 -18.63
N LEU A 219 15.77 -11.85 -18.11
CA LEU A 219 16.92 -12.69 -18.35
C LEU A 219 16.47 -13.88 -19.20
N THR A 220 16.87 -13.88 -20.47
CA THR A 220 16.68 -15.03 -21.35
C THR A 220 17.62 -16.15 -20.97
N SER A 221 17.40 -17.37 -21.44
CA SER A 221 18.30 -18.50 -21.17
C SER A 221 19.76 -18.26 -21.63
N ALA A 222 19.99 -17.38 -22.62
CA ALA A 222 21.32 -17.04 -23.12
C ALA A 222 22.05 -15.94 -22.34
N ASP A 223 21.32 -15.20 -21.49
CA ASP A 223 21.84 -14.00 -20.80
C ASP A 223 22.89 -14.35 -19.74
N ARG A 224 24.02 -13.64 -19.70
CA ARG A 224 25.12 -13.91 -18.75
C ARG A 224 25.16 -12.97 -17.55
N ASN A 225 24.20 -12.05 -17.44
CA ASN A 225 24.24 -10.91 -16.52
C ASN A 225 23.65 -11.21 -15.14
N LEU A 226 23.14 -12.41 -14.87
CA LEU A 226 22.52 -12.75 -13.57
C LEU A 226 23.44 -12.42 -12.39
N VAL A 227 24.73 -12.76 -12.48
CA VAL A 227 25.70 -12.51 -11.41
C VAL A 227 25.90 -11.01 -11.20
N SER A 228 26.13 -10.26 -12.29
CA SER A 228 26.35 -8.81 -12.21
C SER A 228 25.11 -8.05 -11.71
N LEU A 229 23.91 -8.45 -12.13
CA LEU A 229 22.66 -7.86 -11.62
C LEU A 229 22.47 -8.19 -10.13
N HIS A 230 22.78 -9.42 -9.72
CA HIS A 230 22.73 -9.81 -8.31
C HIS A 230 23.69 -8.98 -7.46
N GLU A 231 24.93 -8.80 -7.88
CA GLU A 231 25.93 -7.96 -7.21
C GLU A 231 25.47 -6.50 -7.14
N MET A 232 24.99 -5.95 -8.26
CA MET A 232 24.47 -4.58 -8.33
C MET A 232 23.34 -4.38 -7.31
N PHE A 233 22.33 -5.25 -7.29
CA PHE A 233 21.20 -5.09 -6.39
C PHE A 233 21.55 -5.34 -4.92
N THR A 234 22.35 -6.37 -4.64
CA THR A 234 22.73 -6.69 -3.24
C THR A 234 23.73 -5.71 -2.65
N GLY A 235 24.42 -4.93 -3.49
CA GLY A 235 25.26 -3.80 -3.08
C GLY A 235 24.46 -2.56 -2.70
N ILE A 236 23.30 -2.33 -3.33
CA ILE A 236 22.44 -1.17 -3.03
C ILE A 236 21.33 -1.46 -2.01
N ASN A 237 20.88 -2.73 -1.92
CA ASN A 237 19.74 -3.14 -1.10
C ASN A 237 20.12 -4.28 -0.14
N ARG A 238 19.50 -4.30 1.04
CA ARG A 238 19.64 -5.41 2.00
C ARG A 238 18.61 -6.51 1.80
N GLU A 239 17.59 -6.22 1.02
CA GLU A 239 16.41 -7.03 0.78
C GLU A 239 16.68 -8.07 -0.33
N PRO A 240 15.95 -9.20 -0.32
CA PRO A 240 16.12 -10.21 -1.35
C PRO A 240 15.60 -9.74 -2.72
N LEU A 241 15.96 -10.51 -3.76
CA LEU A 241 15.44 -10.34 -5.10
C LEU A 241 14.27 -11.27 -5.34
N ILE A 242 13.39 -10.86 -6.26
CA ILE A 242 12.35 -11.70 -6.81
C ILE A 242 12.86 -12.22 -8.17
N ALA A 243 12.91 -13.53 -8.34
CA ALA A 243 13.01 -14.17 -9.64
C ALA A 243 11.68 -14.86 -9.97
N GLN A 244 11.12 -14.56 -11.13
CA GLN A 244 9.79 -14.99 -11.53
C GLN A 244 9.82 -15.49 -12.98
N LYS A 245 9.19 -16.63 -13.28
CA LYS A 245 9.15 -17.16 -14.65
C LYS A 245 8.55 -16.11 -15.59
N PHE A 246 9.19 -15.90 -16.74
CA PHE A 246 8.68 -14.97 -17.75
C PHE A 246 7.38 -15.51 -18.38
N VAL A 247 6.38 -14.63 -18.52
CA VAL A 247 5.09 -14.94 -19.13
C VAL A 247 4.97 -14.14 -20.44
N PRO A 248 5.01 -14.79 -21.62
CA PRO A 248 4.94 -14.10 -22.92
C PRO A 248 3.69 -13.25 -23.13
N ASP A 249 2.57 -13.64 -22.53
CA ASP A 249 1.28 -12.97 -22.66
C ASP A 249 1.27 -11.55 -22.09
N VAL A 250 2.30 -11.13 -21.35
CA VAL A 250 2.48 -9.74 -20.90
C VAL A 250 2.49 -8.74 -22.07
N SER A 251 2.85 -9.20 -23.28
CA SER A 251 2.76 -8.42 -24.52
C SER A 251 1.32 -8.00 -24.87
N ASN A 252 0.31 -8.73 -24.40
CA ASN A 252 -1.11 -8.38 -24.57
C ASN A 252 -1.58 -7.29 -23.58
N GLY A 253 -0.71 -6.89 -22.66
CA GLY A 253 -0.96 -5.86 -21.67
C GLY A 253 -0.99 -6.35 -20.23
N ASP A 254 -0.83 -5.39 -19.33
CA ASP A 254 -0.94 -5.54 -17.89
C ASP A 254 -2.28 -4.93 -17.44
N LYS A 255 -3.19 -5.80 -17.00
CA LYS A 255 -4.51 -5.41 -16.51
C LYS A 255 -4.44 -4.94 -15.06
N ARG A 256 -4.76 -3.67 -14.83
CA ARG A 256 -5.01 -3.11 -13.50
C ARG A 256 -6.49 -3.28 -13.16
N ILE A 257 -6.79 -4.17 -12.21
CA ILE A 257 -8.15 -4.42 -11.70
C ILE A 257 -8.30 -3.65 -10.38
N ILE A 258 -9.38 -2.89 -10.23
CA ILE A 258 -9.68 -2.09 -9.03
C ILE A 258 -10.73 -2.83 -8.22
N LEU A 259 -10.43 -3.07 -6.95
CA LEU A 259 -11.35 -3.66 -5.98
C LEU A 259 -11.73 -2.58 -4.94
N VAL A 260 -13.02 -2.49 -4.60
CA VAL A 260 -13.54 -1.68 -3.49
C VAL A 260 -14.27 -2.61 -2.55
N ASP A 261 -13.82 -2.69 -1.30
CA ASP A 261 -14.33 -3.63 -0.28
C ASP A 261 -14.42 -5.09 -0.77
N GLY A 262 -13.45 -5.49 -1.60
CA GLY A 262 -13.38 -6.83 -2.19
C GLY A 262 -14.16 -7.01 -3.50
N ASP A 263 -15.03 -6.07 -3.88
CA ASP A 263 -15.80 -6.14 -5.12
C ASP A 263 -15.04 -5.53 -6.31
N PRO A 264 -14.96 -6.21 -7.46
CA PRO A 264 -14.32 -5.66 -8.65
C PRO A 264 -15.19 -4.59 -9.31
N VAL A 265 -14.74 -3.34 -9.25
CA VAL A 265 -15.50 -2.18 -9.76
C VAL A 265 -15.03 -1.67 -11.11
N GLY A 266 -13.85 -2.10 -11.57
CA GLY A 266 -13.33 -1.68 -12.88
C GLY A 266 -11.97 -2.28 -13.20
N ALA A 267 -11.57 -2.15 -14.47
CA ALA A 267 -10.24 -2.55 -14.91
C ALA A 267 -9.75 -1.68 -16.08
N ILE A 268 -8.43 -1.51 -16.16
CA ILE A 268 -7.74 -0.84 -17.27
C ILE A 268 -6.66 -1.80 -17.79
N ASN A 269 -6.61 -2.04 -19.10
CA ASN A 269 -5.53 -2.80 -19.72
C ASN A 269 -4.43 -1.85 -20.21
N ARG A 270 -3.21 -2.01 -19.69
CA ARG A 270 -2.05 -1.19 -20.07
C ARG A 270 -1.19 -1.98 -21.04
N VAL A 271 -1.24 -1.63 -22.32
CA VAL A 271 -0.46 -2.30 -23.36
C VAL A 271 0.90 -1.62 -23.49
N PRO A 272 2.02 -2.38 -23.44
CA PRO A 272 3.36 -1.81 -23.67
C PRO A 272 3.46 -1.16 -25.06
N ALA A 273 4.26 -0.10 -25.17
CA ALA A 273 4.63 0.44 -26.48
C ALA A 273 5.52 -0.55 -27.25
N ASP A 274 5.54 -0.44 -28.58
CA ASP A 274 6.37 -1.30 -29.44
C ASP A 274 7.85 -1.24 -29.02
N GLY A 275 8.42 -2.39 -28.69
CA GLY A 275 9.82 -2.53 -28.24
C GLY A 275 10.03 -2.38 -26.72
N GLU A 276 9.02 -2.00 -25.95
CA GLU A 276 9.09 -1.95 -24.49
C GLU A 276 8.49 -3.18 -23.82
N THR A 277 9.07 -3.58 -22.69
CA THR A 277 8.52 -4.67 -21.85
C THR A 277 7.65 -4.14 -20.71
N ARG A 278 7.57 -2.81 -20.53
CA ARG A 278 6.91 -2.15 -19.39
C ARG A 278 5.68 -1.39 -19.87
N SER A 279 4.65 -1.37 -19.05
CA SER A 279 3.34 -0.75 -19.34
C SER A 279 2.88 0.18 -18.21
N ASN A 280 3.81 0.81 -17.51
CA ASN A 280 3.46 1.73 -16.42
C ASN A 280 2.95 3.06 -16.99
N LEU A 281 1.83 3.53 -16.44
CA LEU A 281 1.37 4.91 -16.60
C LEU A 281 2.12 5.72 -15.53
N HIS A 282 2.98 6.63 -15.95
CA HIS A 282 3.64 7.61 -15.08
C HIS A 282 2.91 8.93 -15.16
#